data_AF-A0A496VPD8-F1
#
_entry.id   AF-A0A496VPD8-F1
#
_cell.length_a   1.000
_cell.length_b   1.000
_cell.length_c   1.000
_cell.angle_alpha   90.00
_cell.angle_beta   90.00
_cell.angle_gamma   90.00
#
_symmetry.space_group_name_H-M   'P 1'
#
loop_
_entity.id
_entity.type
_entity.pdbx_description
1 polymer ?
#
loop_
_entity_poly.entity_id
_entity_poly.type
_entity_poly.pdbx_seq_one_letter_code
_entity_poly.pdbx_strand_id
1 'polypeptide(L)'
;MNLTELADLQTLWASEVVIPPDNTGYVPQANDVIFSLDIQYVGERAFVGLDIQHYSGDIMGTYVGDTDVDVPYVPQFFCFREGPPLLKMVNFVRDHFNIIPDVLLTDGHGIAHPRRFGVACWLGVQTDLPVIGCAKQTLLDYQGELGDKRGSWLPVWLDNEMVGKVLRTQAGVKPIFVSAGHQIALSTAAEVILNLAPRYRVCEPLRRADQAARAYAKGKMLSGVTFLKTLS
;
A
#
# COMPACT_ATOMS: atom_id res chain seq x y z
N MET A 1 -7.98 17.92 -15.46
CA MET A 1 -9.27 17.38 -15.02
C MET A 1 -9.84 18.28 -13.94
N ASN A 2 -11.14 18.57 -13.98
CA ASN A 2 -11.83 19.22 -12.87
C ASN A 2 -12.18 18.19 -11.77
N LEU A 3 -12.61 18.65 -10.58
CA LEU A 3 -12.89 17.76 -9.44
C LEU A 3 -14.03 16.77 -9.69
N THR A 4 -15.02 17.15 -10.50
CA THR A 4 -16.15 16.29 -10.86
C THR A 4 -15.67 15.12 -11.72
N GLU A 5 -14.87 15.40 -12.75
CA GLU A 5 -14.28 14.37 -13.62
C GLU A 5 -13.44 13.35 -12.82
N LEU A 6 -12.66 13.81 -11.83
CA LEU A 6 -11.87 12.93 -10.98
C LEU A 6 -12.77 12.05 -10.08
N ALA A 7 -13.88 12.59 -9.58
CA ALA A 7 -14.83 11.84 -8.76
C ALA A 7 -15.59 10.79 -9.57
N ASP A 8 -15.97 11.12 -10.80
CA ASP A 8 -16.61 10.19 -11.74
C ASP A 8 -15.66 9.05 -12.10
N LEU A 9 -14.37 9.35 -12.37
CA LEU A 9 -13.35 8.33 -12.61
C LEU A 9 -13.13 7.42 -11.39
N GLN A 10 -13.08 7.97 -10.17
CA GLN A 10 -12.97 7.15 -8.96
C GLN A 10 -14.18 6.22 -8.82
N THR A 11 -15.39 6.71 -9.10
CA THR A 11 -16.62 5.91 -9.00
C THR A 11 -16.61 4.79 -10.04
N LEU A 12 -16.19 5.11 -11.27
CA LEU A 12 -16.05 4.13 -12.35
C LEU A 12 -15.07 3.02 -11.96
N TRP A 13 -13.84 3.38 -11.57
CA TRP A 13 -12.83 2.39 -11.20
C TRP A 13 -13.12 1.68 -9.87
N ALA A 14 -13.86 2.30 -8.96
CA ALA A 14 -14.34 1.62 -7.76
C ALA A 14 -15.22 0.42 -8.10
N SER A 15 -15.97 0.47 -9.20
CA SER A 15 -16.79 -0.67 -9.65
C SER A 15 -15.96 -1.85 -10.18
N GLU A 16 -14.70 -1.62 -10.53
CA GLU A 16 -13.75 -2.66 -10.96
C GLU A 16 -13.02 -3.31 -9.77
N VAL A 17 -13.17 -2.76 -8.55
CA VAL A 17 -12.55 -3.32 -7.36
C VAL A 17 -13.26 -4.60 -6.92
N VAL A 18 -12.53 -5.71 -6.92
CA VAL A 18 -13.03 -7.01 -6.43
C VAL A 18 -12.49 -7.25 -5.02
N ILE A 19 -13.37 -7.23 -4.01
CA ILE A 19 -13.03 -7.66 -2.65
C ILE A 19 -13.68 -9.03 -2.39
N PRO A 20 -12.90 -10.12 -2.42
CA PRO A 20 -13.43 -11.45 -2.21
C PRO A 20 -13.85 -11.64 -0.73
N PRO A 21 -14.85 -12.51 -0.47
CA PRO A 21 -15.18 -12.95 0.88
C PRO A 21 -13.97 -13.57 1.62
N ASP A 22 -14.04 -13.60 2.95
CA ASP A 22 -13.03 -14.27 3.77
C ASP A 22 -12.79 -15.72 3.31
N ASN A 23 -11.52 -16.14 3.32
CA ASN A 23 -11.03 -17.43 2.81
C ASN A 23 -11.20 -17.65 1.29
N THR A 24 -11.43 -16.59 0.51
CA THR A 24 -11.45 -16.65 -0.96
C THR A 24 -10.53 -15.58 -1.56
N GLY A 25 -10.16 -15.72 -2.84
CA GLY A 25 -9.20 -14.84 -3.51
C GLY A 25 -7.74 -15.21 -3.23
N TYR A 26 -6.86 -14.22 -3.14
CA TYR A 26 -5.44 -14.43 -2.84
C TYR A 26 -5.22 -15.13 -1.49
N VAL A 27 -4.37 -16.16 -1.49
CA VAL A 27 -3.96 -16.92 -0.29
C VAL A 27 -2.43 -16.97 -0.25
N PRO A 28 -1.79 -16.36 0.75
CA PRO A 28 -0.34 -16.21 0.74
C PRO A 28 0.38 -17.55 0.87
N GLN A 29 1.34 -17.80 -0.01
CA GLN A 29 2.29 -18.92 0.08
C GLN A 29 3.66 -18.41 0.52
N ALA A 30 4.48 -19.29 1.12
CA ALA A 30 5.77 -18.90 1.69
C ALA A 30 6.71 -18.22 0.67
N ASN A 31 6.68 -18.64 -0.59
CA ASN A 31 7.55 -18.12 -1.65
C ASN A 31 6.91 -16.97 -2.45
N ASP A 32 5.71 -16.51 -2.09
CA ASP A 32 5.06 -15.41 -2.79
C ASP A 32 5.92 -14.15 -2.70
N VAL A 33 6.12 -13.50 -3.84
CA VAL A 33 6.90 -12.28 -3.98
C VAL A 33 6.02 -11.08 -3.64
N ILE A 34 6.41 -10.35 -2.59
CA ILE A 34 5.69 -9.19 -2.09
C ILE A 34 6.42 -7.92 -2.50
N PHE A 35 5.71 -7.04 -3.21
CA PHE A 35 6.20 -5.69 -3.51
C PHE A 35 5.58 -4.71 -2.52
N SER A 36 6.41 -4.10 -1.67
CA SER A 36 5.98 -3.08 -0.71
C SER A 36 6.47 -1.71 -1.11
N LEU A 37 5.56 -0.78 -1.34
CA LEU A 37 5.86 0.54 -1.90
C LEU A 37 5.57 1.67 -0.90
N ASP A 38 6.42 2.68 -0.93
CA ASP A 38 6.20 3.97 -0.27
C ASP A 38 6.67 5.11 -1.18
N ILE A 39 6.13 6.31 -0.98
CA ILE A 39 6.41 7.48 -1.80
C ILE A 39 6.70 8.72 -0.95
N GLN A 40 7.66 9.52 -1.40
CA GLN A 40 8.01 10.82 -0.82
C GLN A 40 7.99 11.89 -1.91
N TYR A 41 7.64 13.13 -1.55
CA TYR A 41 7.58 14.24 -2.49
C TYR A 41 8.56 15.35 -2.11
N VAL A 42 9.25 15.91 -3.11
CA VAL A 42 10.00 17.18 -3.01
C VAL A 42 9.62 18.04 -4.20
N GLY A 43 8.78 19.06 -3.97
CA GLY A 43 8.18 19.85 -5.04
C GLY A 43 7.28 18.98 -5.94
N GLU A 44 7.56 18.98 -7.23
CA GLU A 44 6.85 18.21 -8.25
C GLU A 44 7.50 16.85 -8.54
N ARG A 45 8.54 16.48 -7.78
CA ARG A 45 9.22 15.19 -7.94
C ARG A 45 8.77 14.19 -6.88
N ALA A 46 8.41 13.00 -7.33
CA ALA A 46 8.14 11.84 -6.49
C ALA A 46 9.39 10.95 -6.40
N PHE A 47 9.67 10.45 -5.19
CA PHE A 47 10.71 9.48 -4.89
C PHE A 47 10.01 8.23 -4.37
N VAL A 48 10.09 7.14 -5.11
CA VAL A 48 9.39 5.88 -4.81
C VAL A 48 10.41 4.88 -4.27
N GLY A 49 10.11 4.31 -3.11
CA GLY A 49 10.82 3.16 -2.57
C GLY A 49 10.00 1.90 -2.82
N LEU A 50 10.67 0.83 -3.22
CA LEU A 50 10.10 -0.50 -3.35
C LEU A 50 10.98 -1.47 -2.58
N ASP A 51 10.39 -2.24 -1.68
CA ASP A 51 11.04 -3.38 -1.07
C ASP A 51 10.42 -4.69 -1.60
N ILE A 52 11.29 -5.65 -1.90
CA ILE A 52 10.90 -6.97 -2.40
C ILE A 52 11.36 -8.01 -1.40
N GLN A 53 10.43 -8.84 -0.95
CA GLN A 53 10.70 -10.00 -0.13
C GLN A 53 9.71 -11.13 -0.43
N HIS A 54 10.08 -12.36 -0.10
CA HIS A 54 9.11 -13.44 -0.01
C HIS A 54 8.22 -13.26 1.23
N TYR A 55 7.02 -13.86 1.21
CA TYR A 55 6.14 -13.89 2.38
C TYR A 55 6.79 -14.58 3.59
N SER A 56 7.70 -15.54 3.37
CA SER A 56 8.52 -16.18 4.40
C SER A 56 9.41 -15.20 5.19
N GLY A 57 9.70 -14.02 4.62
CA GLY A 57 10.60 -13.01 5.17
C GLY A 57 11.96 -12.91 4.47
N ASP A 58 12.23 -13.74 3.45
CA ASP A 58 13.48 -13.67 2.69
C ASP A 58 13.53 -12.39 1.85
N ILE A 59 14.43 -11.47 2.21
CA ILE A 59 14.58 -10.18 1.53
C ILE A 59 15.33 -10.38 0.20
N MET A 60 14.70 -9.96 -0.89
CA MET A 60 15.29 -10.01 -2.24
C MET A 60 16.02 -8.71 -2.59
N GLY A 61 15.53 -7.57 -2.11
CA GLY A 61 16.20 -6.28 -2.28
C GLY A 61 15.30 -5.08 -2.04
N THR A 62 15.92 -3.91 -1.86
CA THR A 62 15.22 -2.62 -1.80
C THR A 62 15.69 -1.74 -2.94
N TYR A 63 14.77 -1.08 -3.62
CA TYR A 63 14.96 -0.27 -4.82
C TYR A 63 14.40 1.12 -4.59
N VAL A 64 15.05 2.13 -5.15
CA VAL A 64 14.53 3.51 -5.15
C VAL A 64 14.65 4.12 -6.53
N GLY A 65 13.66 4.90 -6.92
CA GLY A 65 13.64 5.66 -8.17
C GLY A 65 12.84 6.94 -7.98
N ASP A 66 12.83 7.78 -9.00
CA ASP A 66 12.11 9.04 -8.96
C ASP A 66 11.43 9.35 -10.29
N THR A 67 10.41 10.19 -10.28
CA THR A 67 9.68 10.61 -11.47
C THR A 67 9.01 11.97 -11.22
N ASP A 68 8.74 12.72 -12.28
CA ASP A 68 8.00 13.97 -12.20
C ASP A 68 6.49 13.71 -12.07
N VAL A 69 5.79 14.61 -11.38
CA VAL A 69 4.36 14.48 -11.07
C VAL A 69 3.62 15.75 -11.44
N ASP A 70 2.82 15.65 -12.50
CA ASP A 70 2.07 16.78 -13.07
C ASP A 70 0.69 16.99 -12.42
N VAL A 71 0.23 16.05 -11.57
CA VAL A 71 -1.10 16.11 -10.94
C VAL A 71 -1.02 16.89 -9.62
N PRO A 72 -1.76 18.00 -9.44
CA PRO A 72 -1.71 18.78 -8.20
C PRO A 72 -2.22 17.99 -6.99
N TYR A 73 -1.81 18.40 -5.79
CA TYR A 73 -2.32 17.84 -4.55
C TYR A 73 -3.78 18.23 -4.34
N VAL A 74 -4.67 17.25 -4.39
CA VAL A 74 -6.08 17.43 -4.05
C VAL A 74 -6.48 16.41 -2.98
N PRO A 75 -6.88 16.84 -1.77
CA PRO A 75 -7.37 15.94 -0.72
C PRO A 75 -8.45 14.99 -1.25
N GLN A 76 -8.41 13.71 -0.84
CA GLN A 76 -9.31 12.62 -1.27
C GLN A 76 -9.15 12.12 -2.72
N PHE A 77 -8.26 12.72 -3.52
CA PHE A 77 -7.93 12.29 -4.88
C PHE A 77 -6.46 11.87 -4.99
N PHE A 78 -5.88 11.50 -3.85
CA PHE A 78 -4.45 11.24 -3.71
C PHE A 78 -3.98 10.06 -4.56
N CYS A 79 -4.88 9.10 -4.85
CA CYS A 79 -4.60 7.98 -5.75
C CYS A 79 -4.16 8.41 -7.16
N PHE A 80 -4.63 9.56 -7.69
CA PHE A 80 -4.20 10.05 -9.00
C PHE A 80 -2.82 10.69 -8.99
N ARG A 81 -2.35 11.11 -7.81
CA ARG A 81 -1.02 11.70 -7.63
C ARG A 81 0.02 10.66 -7.23
N GLU A 82 -0.35 9.70 -6.39
CA GLU A 82 0.55 8.65 -5.88
C GLU A 82 0.56 7.40 -6.77
N GLY A 83 -0.59 7.03 -7.31
CA GLY A 83 -0.76 5.81 -8.11
C GLY A 83 0.21 5.73 -9.29
N PRO A 84 0.26 6.72 -10.19
CA PRO A 84 1.10 6.63 -11.39
C PRO A 84 2.59 6.44 -11.08
N PRO A 85 3.24 7.20 -10.17
CA PRO A 85 4.62 6.92 -9.76
C PRO A 85 4.83 5.51 -9.19
N LEU A 86 3.90 5.03 -8.36
CA LEU A 86 3.97 3.69 -7.77
C LEU A 86 3.88 2.61 -8.87
N LEU A 87 2.96 2.76 -9.83
CA LEU A 87 2.83 1.86 -10.98
C LEU A 87 4.07 1.85 -11.87
N LYS A 88 4.67 3.02 -12.12
CA LYS A 88 5.95 3.11 -12.85
C LYS A 88 7.04 2.29 -12.18
N MET A 89 7.16 2.36 -10.85
CA MET A 89 8.11 1.55 -10.09
C MET A 89 7.83 0.04 -10.24
N VAL A 90 6.56 -0.38 -10.07
CA VAL A 90 6.15 -1.78 -10.23
C VAL A 90 6.51 -2.31 -11.62
N ASN A 91 6.11 -1.59 -12.67
CA ASN A 91 6.39 -1.99 -14.05
C ASN A 91 7.88 -1.98 -14.35
N PHE A 92 8.62 -0.95 -13.92
CA PHE A 92 10.06 -0.87 -14.14
C PHE A 92 10.76 -2.11 -13.59
N VAL A 93 10.46 -2.47 -12.34
CA VAL A 93 11.12 -3.59 -11.68
C VAL A 93 10.72 -4.92 -12.31
N ARG A 94 9.42 -5.09 -12.61
CA ARG A 94 8.93 -6.27 -13.32
C ARG A 94 9.64 -6.46 -14.65
N ASP A 95 9.72 -5.41 -15.46
CA ASP A 95 10.19 -5.51 -16.84
C ASP A 95 11.73 -5.55 -16.93
N HIS A 96 12.46 -4.82 -16.06
CA HIS A 96 13.92 -4.76 -16.11
C HIS A 96 14.61 -5.86 -15.31
N PHE A 97 14.02 -6.33 -14.20
CA PHE A 97 14.60 -7.39 -13.37
C PHE A 97 13.89 -8.73 -13.53
N ASN A 98 12.79 -8.79 -14.29
CA ASN A 98 11.97 -9.99 -14.47
C ASN A 98 11.47 -10.58 -13.13
N ILE A 99 11.11 -9.70 -12.19
CA ILE A 99 10.55 -10.07 -10.88
C ILE A 99 9.06 -9.74 -10.89
N ILE A 100 8.22 -10.76 -10.81
CA ILE A 100 6.76 -10.61 -10.85
C ILE A 100 6.24 -10.70 -9.42
N PRO A 101 5.49 -9.68 -8.92
CA PRO A 101 4.86 -9.76 -7.61
C PRO A 101 3.60 -10.63 -7.64
N ASP A 102 3.38 -11.37 -6.56
CA ASP A 102 2.13 -12.08 -6.28
C ASP A 102 1.14 -11.19 -5.51
N VAL A 103 1.66 -10.23 -4.74
CA VAL A 103 0.86 -9.25 -3.99
C VAL A 103 1.59 -7.93 -3.83
N LEU A 104 0.84 -6.83 -3.93
CA LEU A 104 1.32 -5.48 -3.67
C LEU A 104 0.89 -5.00 -2.29
N LEU A 105 1.74 -4.21 -1.65
CA LEU A 105 1.48 -3.53 -0.40
C LEU A 105 1.88 -2.07 -0.54
N THR A 106 1.03 -1.15 -0.09
CA THR A 106 1.32 0.30 -0.14
C THR A 106 0.95 1.00 1.17
N ASP A 107 1.72 2.02 1.56
CA ASP A 107 1.36 2.92 2.67
C ASP A 107 0.21 3.84 2.24
N GLY A 108 -1.00 3.34 2.38
CA GLY A 108 -2.20 4.04 1.96
C GLY A 108 -3.46 3.21 2.19
N HIS A 109 -4.58 3.72 1.70
CA HIS A 109 -5.88 3.08 1.85
C HIS A 109 -6.29 2.31 0.59
N GLY A 110 -7.04 1.23 0.79
CA GLY A 110 -7.85 0.56 -0.22
C GLY A 110 -9.30 1.01 -0.09
N ILE A 111 -10.22 0.06 0.13
CA ILE A 111 -11.65 0.35 0.25
C ILE A 111 -12.02 1.13 1.52
N ALA A 112 -11.13 1.24 2.52
CA ALA A 112 -11.28 2.13 3.66
C ALA A 112 -11.00 3.60 3.28
N HIS A 113 -11.82 4.11 2.37
CA HIS A 113 -11.77 5.46 1.80
C HIS A 113 -13.21 5.97 1.66
N PRO A 114 -13.49 7.28 1.79
CA PRO A 114 -14.86 7.82 1.67
C PRO A 114 -15.60 7.45 0.37
N ARG A 115 -14.85 7.13 -0.70
CA ARG A 115 -15.37 6.66 -1.99
C ARG A 115 -15.06 5.20 -2.30
N ARG A 116 -14.66 4.41 -1.31
CA ARG A 116 -14.22 3.00 -1.44
C ARG A 116 -13.09 2.78 -2.44
N PHE A 117 -12.31 3.83 -2.70
CA PHE A 117 -11.29 3.83 -3.75
C PHE A 117 -10.06 4.66 -3.34
N GLY A 118 -9.17 4.05 -2.58
CA GLY A 118 -7.85 4.60 -2.25
C GLY A 118 -6.75 4.15 -3.23
N VAL A 119 -5.50 4.51 -2.94
CA VAL A 119 -4.34 4.19 -3.80
C VAL A 119 -4.10 2.69 -3.96
N ALA A 120 -4.42 1.87 -2.95
CA ALA A 120 -4.32 0.41 -3.06
C ALA A 120 -5.36 -0.16 -4.04
N CYS A 121 -6.59 0.39 -4.06
CA CYS A 121 -7.59 0.02 -5.06
C CYS A 121 -7.13 0.43 -6.46
N TRP A 122 -6.64 1.67 -6.60
CA TRP A 122 -6.14 2.19 -7.87
C TRP A 122 -5.03 1.30 -8.43
N LEU A 123 -4.03 0.95 -7.62
CA LEU A 123 -2.96 0.04 -8.04
C LEU A 123 -3.50 -1.32 -8.44
N GLY A 124 -4.44 -1.87 -7.67
CA GLY A 124 -5.04 -3.16 -7.98
C GLY A 124 -5.78 -3.17 -9.31
N VAL A 125 -6.60 -2.16 -9.58
CA VAL A 125 -7.29 -2.01 -10.87
C VAL A 125 -6.30 -1.87 -12.04
N GLN A 126 -5.22 -1.10 -11.87
CA GLN A 126 -4.24 -0.91 -12.95
C GLN A 126 -3.33 -2.12 -13.19
N THR A 127 -3.14 -2.97 -12.18
CA THR A 127 -2.21 -4.12 -12.26
C THR A 127 -2.89 -5.46 -12.37
N ASP A 128 -4.19 -5.53 -12.07
CA ASP A 128 -4.97 -6.75 -11.90
C ASP A 128 -4.35 -7.72 -10.87
N LEU A 129 -3.70 -7.16 -9.84
CA LEU A 129 -3.03 -7.91 -8.77
C LEU A 129 -3.75 -7.77 -7.42
N PRO A 130 -3.54 -8.72 -6.50
CA PRO A 130 -3.87 -8.55 -5.09
C PRO A 130 -3.13 -7.34 -4.51
N VAL A 131 -3.86 -6.41 -3.87
CA VAL A 131 -3.25 -5.22 -3.23
C VAL A 131 -3.79 -4.98 -1.84
N ILE A 132 -2.88 -4.68 -0.91
CA ILE A 132 -3.19 -4.32 0.48
C ILE A 132 -2.84 -2.84 0.71
N GLY A 133 -3.76 -2.11 1.32
CA GLY A 133 -3.49 -0.79 1.89
C GLY A 133 -3.17 -0.90 3.38
N CYS A 134 -2.04 -0.35 3.82
CA CYS A 134 -1.62 -0.29 5.22
C CYS A 134 -1.25 1.14 5.62
N ALA A 135 -2.21 1.87 6.19
CA ALA A 135 -2.03 3.27 6.55
C ALA A 135 -1.67 3.49 8.02
N LYS A 136 -0.96 4.59 8.29
CA LYS A 136 -0.59 5.05 9.66
C LYS A 136 -1.72 5.81 10.38
N GLN A 137 -2.72 6.26 9.63
CA GLN A 137 -3.91 7.00 10.08
C GLN A 137 -5.14 6.47 9.34
N THR A 138 -6.35 6.80 9.80
CA THR A 138 -7.61 6.45 9.14
C THR A 138 -8.24 7.69 8.51
N LEU A 139 -8.94 7.50 7.39
CA LEU A 139 -9.81 8.51 6.79
C LEU A 139 -11.27 8.41 7.26
N LEU A 140 -11.59 7.32 7.97
CA LEU A 140 -12.93 6.98 8.42
C LEU A 140 -12.93 6.82 9.94
N ASP A 141 -14.07 7.14 10.56
CA ASP A 141 -14.25 6.94 11.99
C ASP A 141 -14.27 5.45 12.35
N TYR A 142 -13.81 5.15 13.55
CA TYR A 142 -13.95 3.84 14.19
C TYR A 142 -14.32 4.06 15.66
N GLN A 143 -15.01 3.08 16.23
CA GLN A 143 -15.51 3.16 17.61
C GLN A 143 -15.04 1.96 18.42
N GLY A 144 -14.94 2.16 19.74
CA GLY A 144 -14.52 1.14 20.69
C GLY A 144 -13.08 1.28 21.17
N GLU A 145 -12.72 0.46 22.13
CA GLU A 145 -11.38 0.39 22.70
C GLU A 145 -10.63 -0.80 22.11
N LEU A 146 -9.49 -0.53 21.47
CA LEU A 146 -8.68 -1.58 20.85
C LEU A 146 -7.89 -2.30 21.93
N GLY A 147 -8.10 -3.61 22.09
CA GLY A 147 -7.34 -4.42 23.06
C GLY A 147 -5.82 -4.32 22.88
N ASP A 148 -5.06 -4.42 23.96
CA ASP A 148 -3.61 -4.13 23.99
C ASP A 148 -2.71 -5.22 23.38
N LYS A 149 -3.25 -6.41 23.13
CA LYS A 149 -2.46 -7.54 22.63
C LYS A 149 -2.17 -7.39 21.14
N ARG A 150 -1.02 -7.88 20.70
CA ARG A 150 -0.72 -8.03 19.27
C ARG A 150 -1.79 -8.92 18.61
N GLY A 151 -2.27 -8.49 17.45
CA GLY A 151 -3.35 -9.15 16.70
C GLY A 151 -4.75 -8.70 17.11
N SER A 152 -4.92 -7.92 18.19
CA SER A 152 -6.20 -7.27 18.48
C SER A 152 -6.57 -6.31 17.34
N TRP A 153 -7.87 -6.24 17.02
CA TRP A 153 -8.38 -5.34 15.99
C TRP A 153 -9.77 -4.81 16.31
N LEU A 154 -10.11 -3.67 15.71
CA LEU A 154 -11.47 -3.11 15.66
C LEU A 154 -11.91 -2.94 14.19
N PRO A 155 -13.20 -3.10 13.89
CA PRO A 155 -13.70 -2.87 12.54
C PRO A 155 -13.73 -1.36 12.22
N VAL A 156 -13.47 -1.04 10.96
CA VAL A 156 -13.73 0.28 10.36
C VAL A 156 -14.94 0.12 9.44
N TRP A 157 -15.99 0.93 9.68
CA TRP A 157 -17.26 0.82 8.98
C TRP A 157 -17.46 1.98 8.00
N LEU A 158 -18.09 1.68 6.86
CA LEU A 158 -18.63 2.67 5.92
C LEU A 158 -19.94 2.13 5.37
N ASP A 159 -21.03 2.88 5.50
CA ASP A 159 -22.38 2.50 5.08
C ASP A 159 -22.83 1.09 5.53
N ASN A 160 -22.54 0.75 6.80
CA ASN A 160 -22.80 -0.56 7.42
C ASN A 160 -21.98 -1.74 6.86
N GLU A 161 -20.95 -1.47 6.06
CA GLU A 161 -20.01 -2.49 5.57
C GLU A 161 -18.63 -2.31 6.21
N MET A 162 -17.99 -3.43 6.55
CA MET A 162 -16.65 -3.40 7.11
C MET A 162 -15.65 -3.19 5.98
N VAL A 163 -15.01 -2.03 5.96
CA VAL A 163 -14.08 -1.65 4.90
C VAL A 163 -12.61 -1.69 5.34
N GLY A 164 -12.36 -1.85 6.63
CA GLY A 164 -11.02 -1.89 7.16
C GLY A 164 -10.94 -2.46 8.57
N LYS A 165 -9.71 -2.62 9.04
CA LYS A 165 -9.41 -3.01 10.43
C LYS A 165 -8.39 -2.04 11.02
N VAL A 166 -8.71 -1.53 12.20
CA VAL A 166 -7.70 -0.94 13.09
C VAL A 166 -6.96 -2.10 13.72
N LEU A 167 -5.69 -2.32 13.38
CA LEU A 167 -4.93 -3.52 13.74
C LEU A 167 -3.76 -3.19 14.66
N ARG A 168 -3.65 -3.94 15.76
CA ARG A 168 -2.50 -3.86 16.67
C ARG A 168 -1.40 -4.81 16.26
N THR A 169 -0.40 -4.30 15.55
CA THR A 169 0.78 -5.07 15.13
C THR A 169 1.77 -5.31 16.27
N GLN A 170 1.81 -4.43 17.27
CA GLN A 170 2.71 -4.52 18.42
C GLN A 170 1.96 -4.16 19.72
N ALA A 171 2.21 -4.91 20.79
CA ALA A 171 1.49 -4.74 22.05
C ALA A 171 1.76 -3.35 22.67
N GLY A 172 0.70 -2.67 23.15
CA GLY A 172 0.79 -1.33 23.73
C GLY A 172 1.23 -0.21 22.76
N VAL A 173 1.40 -0.49 21.46
CA VAL A 173 1.81 0.49 20.45
C VAL A 173 0.60 0.96 19.64
N LYS A 174 0.61 2.23 19.18
CA LYS A 174 -0.43 2.77 18.29
C LYS A 174 -0.71 1.81 17.12
N PRO A 175 -1.98 1.56 16.76
CA PRO A 175 -2.32 0.63 15.69
C PRO A 175 -1.95 1.18 14.31
N ILE A 176 -2.15 0.33 13.31
CA ILE A 176 -2.19 0.67 11.89
C ILE A 176 -3.59 0.40 11.35
N PHE A 177 -3.88 0.90 10.15
CA PHE A 177 -5.19 0.78 9.52
C PHE A 177 -5.05 -0.02 8.23
N VAL A 178 -5.56 -1.24 8.24
CA VAL A 178 -5.46 -2.17 7.12
C VAL A 178 -6.78 -2.18 6.35
N SER A 179 -6.68 -2.17 5.02
CA SER A 179 -7.82 -2.29 4.12
C SER A 179 -7.44 -3.08 2.87
N ALA A 180 -8.40 -3.83 2.34
CA ALA A 180 -8.22 -4.51 1.06
C ALA A 180 -8.24 -3.49 -0.08
N GLY A 181 -7.37 -3.66 -1.07
CA GLY A 181 -7.32 -2.85 -2.28
C GLY A 181 -8.01 -3.52 -3.45
N HIS A 182 -7.59 -4.74 -3.80
CA HIS A 182 -8.13 -5.53 -4.91
C HIS A 182 -7.75 -7.01 -4.73
N GLN A 183 -8.60 -7.93 -5.18
CA GLN A 183 -8.39 -9.39 -5.22
C GLN A 183 -7.94 -10.07 -3.92
N ILE A 184 -8.12 -9.41 -2.76
CA ILE A 184 -7.75 -9.93 -1.46
C ILE A 184 -8.83 -9.66 -0.42
N ALA A 185 -9.13 -10.67 0.40
CA ALA A 185 -10.07 -10.51 1.51
C ALA A 185 -9.48 -9.63 2.62
N LEU A 186 -10.32 -8.88 3.33
CA LEU A 186 -9.88 -8.00 4.41
C LEU A 186 -9.23 -8.79 5.58
N SER A 187 -9.70 -10.00 5.86
CA SER A 187 -9.06 -10.91 6.83
C SER A 187 -7.64 -11.28 6.42
N THR A 188 -7.45 -11.77 5.19
CA THR A 188 -6.15 -12.13 4.63
C THR A 188 -5.20 -10.93 4.60
N ALA A 189 -5.69 -9.75 4.19
CA ALA A 189 -4.90 -8.53 4.22
C ALA A 189 -4.36 -8.22 5.63
N ALA A 190 -5.20 -8.33 6.66
CA ALA A 190 -4.77 -8.10 8.04
C ALA A 190 -3.78 -9.17 8.55
N GLU A 191 -3.95 -10.43 8.15
CA GLU A 191 -3.01 -11.52 8.47
C GLU A 191 -1.63 -11.26 7.87
N VAL A 192 -1.58 -10.95 6.57
CA VAL A 192 -0.32 -10.66 5.86
C VAL A 192 0.41 -9.50 6.54
N ILE A 193 -0.28 -8.40 6.85
CA ILE A 193 0.33 -7.27 7.53
C ILE A 193 0.86 -7.65 8.92
N LEU A 194 0.09 -8.44 9.68
CA LEU A 194 0.51 -8.88 10.99
C LEU A 194 1.77 -9.74 10.90
N ASN A 195 1.82 -10.68 9.94
CA ASN A 195 2.98 -11.53 9.66
C ASN A 195 4.23 -10.69 9.31
N LEU A 196 4.08 -9.72 8.40
CA LEU A 196 5.15 -8.83 7.94
C LEU A 196 5.57 -7.78 8.99
N ALA A 197 4.90 -7.71 10.12
CA ALA A 197 5.20 -6.80 11.23
C ALA A 197 5.59 -7.55 12.52
N PRO A 198 6.64 -8.40 12.52
CA PRO A 198 7.00 -9.16 13.71
C PRO A 198 7.61 -8.28 14.80
N ARG A 199 8.35 -7.22 14.44
CA ARG A 199 9.13 -6.41 15.40
C ARG A 199 8.68 -4.96 15.56
N TYR A 200 7.99 -4.38 14.57
CA TYR A 200 7.69 -2.95 14.52
C TYR A 200 6.20 -2.67 14.25
N ARG A 201 5.77 -1.43 14.54
CA ARG A 201 4.39 -0.95 14.29
C ARG A 201 4.02 -1.06 12.81
N VAL A 202 4.84 -0.47 11.95
CA VAL A 202 4.71 -0.58 10.49
C VAL A 202 5.46 -1.84 10.08
N CYS A 203 4.90 -2.63 9.16
CA CYS A 203 5.54 -3.85 8.69
C CYS A 203 6.92 -3.56 8.09
N GLU A 204 7.82 -4.53 8.19
CA GLU A 204 9.22 -4.36 7.84
C GLU A 204 9.46 -3.93 6.38
N PRO A 205 8.78 -4.51 5.37
CA PRO A 205 9.06 -4.12 3.99
C PRO A 205 8.59 -2.68 3.68
N LEU A 206 7.43 -2.24 4.19
CA LEU A 206 7.04 -0.82 4.09
C LEU A 206 8.00 0.11 4.83
N ARG A 207 8.55 -0.31 5.98
CA ARG A 207 9.58 0.48 6.67
C ARG A 207 10.85 0.65 5.84
N ARG A 208 11.29 -0.40 5.15
CA ARG A 208 12.48 -0.34 4.27
C ARG A 208 12.22 0.55 3.06
N ALA A 209 11.06 0.41 2.41
CA ALA A 209 10.64 1.29 1.33
C ALA A 209 10.60 2.77 1.76
N ASP A 210 9.96 3.09 2.89
CA ASP A 210 9.87 4.45 3.44
C ASP A 210 11.25 5.03 3.78
N GLN A 211 12.12 4.26 4.43
CA GLN A 211 13.48 4.70 4.74
C GLN A 211 14.29 5.01 3.48
N ALA A 212 14.19 4.14 2.47
CA ALA A 212 14.92 4.29 1.22
C ALA A 212 14.42 5.51 0.44
N ALA A 213 13.10 5.66 0.27
CA ALA A 213 12.49 6.81 -0.39
C ALA A 213 12.84 8.13 0.29
N ARG A 214 12.76 8.20 1.64
CA ARG A 214 13.11 9.39 2.42
C ARG A 214 14.59 9.75 2.33
N ALA A 215 15.48 8.75 2.30
CA ALA A 215 16.90 8.98 2.14
C ALA A 215 17.21 9.53 0.74
N TYR A 216 16.63 8.92 -0.29
CA TYR A 216 16.85 9.33 -1.67
C TYR A 216 16.30 10.74 -1.96
N ALA A 217 15.12 11.08 -1.43
CA ALA A 217 14.57 12.44 -1.46
C ALA A 217 15.47 13.50 -0.80
N LYS A 218 16.37 13.09 0.11
CA LYS A 218 17.37 13.96 0.76
C LYS A 218 18.74 13.90 0.08
N GLY A 219 18.85 13.27 -1.10
CA GLY A 219 20.12 13.07 -1.81
C GLY A 219 21.07 12.07 -1.13
N LYS A 220 20.56 11.20 -0.24
CA LYS A 220 21.38 10.21 0.46
C LYS A 220 21.25 8.84 -0.20
N MET A 221 22.39 8.17 -0.33
CA MET A 221 22.49 6.82 -0.86
C MET A 221 22.68 5.83 0.29
N LEU A 222 21.66 5.06 0.64
CA LEU A 222 21.76 4.01 1.66
C LEU A 222 22.49 2.77 1.11
N SER A 223 23.34 2.17 1.93
CA SER A 223 24.02 0.90 1.59
C SER A 223 23.00 -0.23 1.44
N GLY A 224 23.15 -1.06 0.41
CA GLY A 224 22.25 -2.20 0.16
C GLY A 224 20.94 -1.85 -0.54
N VAL A 225 20.73 -0.57 -0.89
CA VAL A 225 19.61 -0.12 -1.73
C VAL A 225 20.09 0.01 -3.18
N THR A 226 19.29 -0.49 -4.12
CA THR A 226 19.52 -0.34 -5.57
C THR A 226 18.90 0.97 -6.05
N PHE A 227 19.71 1.82 -6.65
CA PHE A 227 19.26 3.11 -7.19
C PHE A 227 18.92 2.97 -8.67
N LEU A 228 17.65 3.18 -8.98
CA LEU A 228 17.13 3.23 -10.32
C LEU A 228 17.34 4.64 -10.88
N LYS A 229 17.45 4.75 -12.20
CA LYS A 229 17.36 6.05 -12.88
C LYS A 229 15.94 6.61 -12.72
N THR A 230 15.71 7.82 -13.24
CA THR A 230 14.36 8.36 -13.36
C THR A 230 13.44 7.36 -14.05
N LEU A 231 12.34 7.03 -13.39
CA LEU A 231 11.31 6.12 -13.86
C LEU A 231 10.56 6.82 -15.00
N SER A 232 10.83 6.38 -16.22
CA SER A 232 10.15 6.86 -17.45
C SER A 232 8.77 6.24 -17.56
#